data_AF-A0A2I1H7C4-F1
#
_entry.id   AF-A0A2I1H7C4-F1
#
_cell.length_a   1.000
_cell.length_b   1.000
_cell.length_c   1.000
_cell.angle_alpha   90.00
_cell.angle_beta   90.00
_cell.angle_gamma   90.00
#
_symmetry.space_group_name_H-M   'P 1'
#
loop_
_entity.id
_entity.type
_entity.pdbx_description
1 polymer ?
#
loop_
_entity_poly.entity_id
_entity_poly.type
_entity_poly.pdbx_seq_one_letter_code
_entity_poly.pdbx_strand_id
1 'polypeptide(L)'
;MQSSFHSVDWSLSFETFKQSLYPRLAVTKSSIFSQFRLKLWFDELPVMYRLSQRFSGLYADDSLCPTCGAFMETLEHLFICSPDYLDTDDNNPLLPNHKDITTKLIQRFLVKLATKISSSSKCKKTYDELLVALRELPSLGLPELLLDNNYSSFSASWFLRSFIPRDLPTCLMRQSGLSYSFLSSIISRTFLKLQREIYHGLWRPRCKLKVEKDAAKNILPNTLRSYKGPFVQHFHFSAMTGPRIILI
;
A
#
# COMPACT_ATOMS: atom_id res chain seq x y z
N MET A 1 7.72 18.71 4.65
CA MET A 1 7.06 17.45 5.11
C MET A 1 6.02 17.64 6.24
N GLN A 2 5.74 18.85 6.75
CA GLN A 2 4.74 19.06 7.82
C GLN A 2 3.27 19.18 7.34
N SER A 3 3.02 19.36 6.03
CA SER A 3 1.65 19.58 5.51
C SER A 3 0.80 18.31 5.38
N SER A 4 1.39 17.10 5.38
CA SER A 4 0.64 15.85 5.16
C SER A 4 0.03 15.24 6.43
N PHE A 5 0.45 15.66 7.63
CA PHE A 5 -0.07 15.06 8.86
C PHE A 5 -1.54 15.45 9.11
N HIS A 6 -1.93 16.66 8.70
CA HIS A 6 -3.30 17.16 8.83
C HIS A 6 -4.24 16.61 7.75
N SER A 7 -3.70 16.13 6.62
CA SER A 7 -4.50 15.54 5.53
C SER A 7 -4.92 14.09 5.81
N VAL A 8 -4.41 13.47 6.88
CA VAL A 8 -4.80 12.10 7.29
C VAL A 8 -5.93 12.16 8.32
N ASP A 9 -6.91 11.27 8.15
CA ASP A 9 -7.88 10.93 9.19
C ASP A 9 -7.27 9.86 10.09
N TRP A 10 -6.54 10.30 11.12
CA TRP A 10 -5.85 9.38 12.04
C TRP A 10 -6.82 8.44 12.75
N SER A 11 -7.98 8.93 13.16
CA SER A 11 -9.00 8.12 13.83
C SER A 11 -9.44 6.96 12.93
N LEU A 12 -9.86 7.27 11.70
CA LEU A 12 -10.28 6.25 10.74
C LEU A 12 -9.14 5.31 10.34
N SER A 13 -7.93 5.85 10.18
CA SER A 13 -6.76 5.06 9.81
C SER A 13 -6.42 4.04 10.91
N PHE A 14 -6.40 4.45 12.18
CA PHE A 14 -6.17 3.54 13.31
C PHE A 14 -7.31 2.54 13.51
N GLU A 15 -8.57 2.97 13.35
CA GLU A 15 -9.71 2.04 13.39
C GLU A 15 -9.61 0.98 12.29
N THR A 16 -9.29 1.38 11.06
CA THR A 16 -9.10 0.46 9.94
C THR A 16 -7.93 -0.47 10.18
N PHE A 17 -6.84 0.03 10.78
CA PHE A 17 -5.66 -0.76 11.13
C PHE A 17 -5.99 -1.90 12.10
N LYS A 18 -6.77 -1.61 13.15
CA LYS A 18 -7.19 -2.58 14.18
C LYS A 18 -8.11 -3.68 13.66
N GLN A 19 -8.82 -3.44 12.55
CA GLN A 19 -9.76 -4.40 11.98
C GLN A 19 -9.05 -5.55 11.25
N SER A 20 -9.67 -6.72 11.25
CA SER A 20 -9.22 -7.92 10.52
C SER A 20 -10.29 -8.43 9.56
N LEU A 21 -9.87 -8.94 8.40
CA LEU A 21 -10.74 -9.68 7.48
C LEU A 21 -10.96 -11.15 7.89
N TYR A 22 -10.18 -11.64 8.85
CA TYR A 22 -10.24 -13.02 9.34
C TYR A 22 -10.75 -13.02 10.78
N PRO A 23 -11.94 -13.61 11.05
CA PRO A 23 -12.36 -13.98 12.40
C PRO A 23 -11.35 -14.97 13.01
N ARG A 24 -11.31 -15.07 14.34
CA ARG A 24 -10.30 -15.71 15.24
C ARG A 24 -9.80 -17.15 14.92
N LEU A 25 -10.10 -17.75 13.77
CA LEU A 25 -9.88 -19.16 13.45
C LEU A 25 -8.79 -19.47 12.41
N ALA A 26 -8.24 -18.47 11.70
CA ALA A 26 -7.23 -18.70 10.65
C ALA A 26 -5.83 -18.18 11.05
N VAL A 27 -5.21 -18.78 12.07
CA VAL A 27 -3.99 -18.26 12.73
C VAL A 27 -2.82 -17.99 11.77
N THR A 28 -2.65 -18.79 10.71
CA THR A 28 -1.49 -18.68 9.79
C THR A 28 -1.68 -17.71 8.62
N LYS A 29 -2.86 -17.69 7.97
CA LYS A 29 -3.13 -16.74 6.87
C LYS A 29 -3.44 -15.34 7.41
N SER A 30 -4.08 -15.26 8.57
CA SER A 30 -4.29 -14.00 9.29
C SER A 30 -2.96 -13.37 9.69
N SER A 31 -1.97 -14.18 10.13
CA SER A 31 -0.68 -13.64 10.55
C SER A 31 0.14 -13.06 9.40
N ILE A 32 0.22 -13.69 8.22
CA ILE A 32 1.02 -13.18 7.10
C ILE A 32 0.43 -11.87 6.54
N PHE A 33 -0.89 -11.81 6.33
CA PHE A 33 -1.52 -10.58 5.85
C PHE A 33 -1.43 -9.45 6.89
N SER A 34 -1.57 -9.77 8.18
CA SER A 34 -1.39 -8.78 9.25
C SER A 34 0.06 -8.29 9.32
N GLN A 35 1.05 -9.18 9.18
CA GLN A 35 2.46 -8.80 9.09
C GLN A 35 2.74 -7.92 7.88
N PHE A 36 2.14 -8.22 6.73
CA PHE A 36 2.23 -7.36 5.55
C PHE A 36 1.69 -5.96 5.85
N ARG A 37 0.50 -5.84 6.43
CA ARG A 37 -0.09 -4.55 6.79
C ARG A 37 0.74 -3.77 7.81
N LEU A 38 1.24 -4.44 8.84
CA LEU A 38 2.15 -3.87 9.84
C LEU A 38 3.41 -3.30 9.17
N LYS A 39 4.09 -4.13 8.37
CA LYS A 39 5.29 -3.70 7.65
C LYS A 39 5.00 -2.59 6.66
N LEU A 40 3.86 -2.61 5.98
CA LEU A 40 3.45 -1.57 5.05
C LEU A 40 3.22 -0.23 5.78
N TRP A 41 2.54 -0.26 6.94
CA TRP A 41 2.26 0.91 7.76
C TRP A 41 3.54 1.59 8.28
N PHE A 42 4.50 0.79 8.73
CA PHE A 42 5.77 1.28 9.28
C PHE A 42 6.87 1.47 8.23
N ASP A 43 6.57 1.31 6.93
CA ASP A 43 7.55 1.39 5.84
C ASP A 43 8.71 0.38 5.98
N GLU A 44 8.40 -0.81 6.49
CA GLU A 44 9.33 -1.91 6.76
C GLU A 44 9.13 -3.12 5.83
N LEU A 45 8.45 -2.92 4.70
CA LEU A 45 8.41 -3.96 3.67
C LEU A 45 9.82 -4.18 3.11
N PRO A 46 10.23 -5.45 2.86
CA PRO A 46 11.54 -5.77 2.29
C PRO A 46 11.61 -5.47 0.78
N VAL A 47 11.39 -4.21 0.42
CA VAL A 47 11.75 -3.61 -0.88
C VAL A 47 13.28 -3.49 -0.98
N MET A 48 13.84 -3.44 -2.20
CA MET A 48 15.30 -3.51 -2.38
C MET A 48 16.04 -2.39 -1.66
N TYR A 49 15.49 -1.17 -1.61
CA TYR A 49 16.07 -0.09 -0.81
C TYR A 49 16.23 -0.47 0.69
N ARG A 50 15.22 -1.07 1.31
CA ARG A 50 15.29 -1.49 2.72
C ARG A 50 16.24 -2.68 2.92
N LEU A 51 16.32 -3.57 1.93
CA LEU A 51 17.21 -4.72 1.98
C LEU A 51 18.69 -4.30 1.85
N SER A 52 19.02 -3.36 0.96
CA SER A 52 20.39 -2.85 0.82
C SER A 52 20.87 -2.12 2.07
N GLN A 53 19.98 -1.48 2.81
CA GLN A 53 20.31 -0.88 4.10
C GLN A 53 20.59 -1.94 5.18
N ARG A 54 19.71 -2.93 5.32
CA ARG A 54 19.80 -3.94 6.41
C ARG A 54 20.84 -5.03 6.15
N PHE A 55 21.06 -5.36 4.90
CA PHE A 55 21.89 -6.47 4.43
C PHE A 55 22.88 -5.96 3.37
N SER A 56 23.58 -4.85 3.67
CA SER A 56 24.47 -4.18 2.71
C SER A 56 25.51 -5.12 2.09
N GLY A 57 26.10 -6.03 2.85
CA GLY A 57 27.04 -7.04 2.32
C GLY A 57 26.43 -8.05 1.35
N LEU A 58 25.10 -8.10 1.21
CA LEU A 58 24.38 -8.97 0.26
C LEU A 58 23.75 -8.19 -0.90
N TYR A 59 23.37 -6.92 -0.71
CA TYR A 59 22.58 -6.15 -1.68
C TYR A 59 23.11 -4.73 -1.97
N ALA A 60 24.31 -4.34 -1.52
CA ALA A 60 24.84 -2.99 -1.75
C ALA A 60 24.84 -2.61 -3.25
N ASP A 61 25.24 -3.55 -4.10
CA ASP A 61 25.34 -3.35 -5.56
C ASP A 61 24.08 -3.77 -6.31
N ASP A 62 23.00 -4.12 -5.59
CA ASP A 62 21.76 -4.64 -6.19
C ASP A 62 20.51 -4.07 -5.53
N SER A 63 20.34 -2.76 -5.64
CA SER A 63 19.14 -2.05 -5.16
C SER A 63 18.03 -1.94 -6.22
N LEU A 64 18.26 -2.49 -7.42
CA LEU A 64 17.36 -2.38 -8.56
C LEU A 64 16.12 -3.23 -8.38
N CYS A 65 14.98 -2.66 -8.78
CA CYS A 65 13.66 -3.27 -8.69
C CYS A 65 13.63 -4.67 -9.33
N PRO A 66 13.15 -5.70 -8.63
CA PRO A 66 13.00 -7.04 -9.20
C PRO A 66 11.96 -7.08 -10.33
N THR A 67 11.08 -6.08 -10.41
CA THR A 67 10.16 -5.91 -11.53
C THR A 67 10.90 -5.23 -12.68
N CYS A 68 11.10 -3.91 -12.69
CA CYS A 68 11.64 -3.25 -13.90
C CYS A 68 13.15 -3.39 -14.12
N GLY A 69 13.94 -3.79 -13.13
CA GLY A 69 15.40 -3.85 -13.25
C GLY A 69 16.11 -2.49 -13.42
N ALA A 70 15.39 -1.38 -13.57
CA ALA A 70 15.96 -0.08 -13.96
C ALA A 70 16.11 0.90 -12.78
N PHE A 71 15.13 0.95 -11.88
CA PHE A 71 15.08 1.94 -10.81
C PHE A 71 15.30 1.29 -9.44
N MET A 72 15.80 2.08 -8.49
CA MET A 72 15.85 1.68 -7.09
C MET A 72 14.45 1.42 -6.56
N GLU A 73 14.23 0.23 -5.98
CA GLU A 73 12.90 -0.11 -5.46
C GLU A 73 12.68 0.48 -4.06
N THR A 74 12.01 1.62 -4.04
CA THR A 74 11.39 2.20 -2.84
C THR A 74 9.96 1.66 -2.67
N LEU A 75 9.34 1.93 -1.52
CA LEU A 75 7.94 1.57 -1.32
C LEU A 75 6.99 2.32 -2.27
N GLU A 76 7.32 3.55 -2.69
CA GLU A 76 6.53 4.26 -3.70
C GLU A 76 6.69 3.59 -5.06
N HIS A 77 7.93 3.27 -5.44
CA HIS A 77 8.23 2.59 -6.70
C HIS A 77 7.49 1.25 -6.80
N LEU A 78 7.31 0.50 -5.69
CA LEU A 78 6.50 -0.72 -5.68
C LEU A 78 5.11 -0.53 -6.29
N PHE A 79 4.45 0.62 -6.07
CA PHE A 79 3.08 0.85 -6.54
C PHE A 79 2.99 1.36 -7.98
N ILE A 80 4.04 2.03 -8.46
CA ILE A 80 4.03 2.70 -9.77
C ILE A 80 5.09 2.14 -10.74
N CYS A 81 5.75 1.03 -10.36
CA CYS A 81 6.70 0.37 -11.22
C CYS A 81 6.03 -0.02 -12.54
N SER A 82 6.56 0.51 -13.63
CA SER A 82 6.21 0.15 -14.99
C SER A 82 7.50 -0.33 -15.65
N PRO A 83 7.63 -1.61 -16.03
CA PRO A 83 8.76 -2.03 -16.86
C PRO A 83 8.67 -1.31 -18.22
N ASP A 84 9.78 -0.74 -18.69
CA ASP A 84 9.83 -0.21 -20.05
C ASP A 84 9.75 -1.39 -21.04
N TYR A 85 8.88 -1.27 -22.04
CA TYR A 85 8.67 -2.29 -23.09
C TYR A 85 9.90 -2.50 -24.01
N LEU A 86 11.01 -1.79 -23.76
CA LEU A 86 12.13 -1.65 -24.69
C LEU A 86 13.03 -2.90 -24.80
N ASP A 87 12.85 -3.93 -23.95
CA ASP A 87 13.55 -5.22 -24.04
C ASP A 87 12.56 -6.40 -24.19
N THR A 88 11.62 -6.29 -25.11
CA THR A 88 10.78 -7.43 -25.52
C THR A 88 11.53 -8.29 -26.53
N ASP A 89 12.42 -9.15 -26.03
CA ASP A 89 12.64 -10.45 -26.67
C ASP A 89 11.39 -11.30 -26.39
N ASP A 90 10.75 -11.84 -27.43
CA ASP A 90 9.41 -12.46 -27.46
C ASP A 90 9.22 -13.66 -26.50
N ASN A 91 10.25 -14.03 -25.74
CA ASN A 91 10.29 -15.18 -24.84
C ASN A 91 10.13 -14.84 -23.35
N ASN A 92 10.03 -13.56 -22.97
CA ASN A 92 9.88 -13.19 -21.57
C ASN A 92 8.41 -13.09 -21.14
N PRO A 93 8.00 -13.73 -20.03
CA PRO A 93 6.63 -13.58 -19.51
C PRO A 93 6.37 -12.10 -19.21
N LEU A 94 5.27 -11.56 -19.74
CA LEU A 94 4.81 -10.18 -19.52
C LEU A 94 5.01 -9.79 -18.05
N LEU A 95 5.97 -8.90 -17.81
CA LEU A 95 6.26 -8.44 -16.46
C LEU A 95 5.04 -7.68 -15.91
N PRO A 96 4.71 -7.82 -14.61
CA PRO A 96 3.58 -7.13 -14.04
C PRO A 96 3.79 -5.61 -14.10
N ASN A 97 2.96 -4.89 -14.86
CA ASN A 97 2.88 -3.44 -14.76
C ASN A 97 2.16 -3.08 -13.45
N HIS A 98 2.92 -2.69 -12.43
CA HIS A 98 2.37 -2.37 -11.11
C HIS A 98 1.54 -1.10 -11.15
N LYS A 99 1.88 -0.11 -11.98
CA LYS A 99 1.11 1.11 -12.17
C LYS A 99 -0.32 0.80 -12.66
N ASP A 100 -0.45 -0.08 -13.65
CA ASP A 100 -1.76 -0.50 -14.16
C ASP A 100 -2.58 -1.24 -13.11
N ILE A 101 -1.93 -2.15 -12.37
CA ILE A 101 -2.58 -2.91 -11.30
C ILE A 101 -3.05 -1.93 -10.21
N THR A 102 -2.20 -1.01 -9.75
CA THR A 102 -2.54 0.00 -8.74
C THR A 102 -3.71 0.86 -9.20
N THR A 103 -3.69 1.34 -10.45
CA THR A 103 -4.77 2.13 -11.06
C THR A 103 -6.09 1.37 -11.02
N LYS A 104 -6.11 0.11 -11.50
CA LYS A 104 -7.29 -0.76 -11.48
C LYS A 104 -7.80 -1.00 -10.06
N LEU A 105 -6.91 -1.17 -9.09
CA LEU A 105 -7.26 -1.39 -7.69
C LEU A 105 -7.93 -0.15 -7.06
N ILE A 106 -7.40 1.05 -7.31
CA ILE A 106 -8.00 2.31 -6.83
C ILE A 106 -9.35 2.54 -7.51
N GLN A 107 -9.46 2.40 -8.83
CA GLN A 107 -10.74 2.50 -9.53
C GLN A 107 -11.79 1.54 -8.96
N ARG A 108 -11.41 0.29 -8.71
CA ARG A 108 -12.31 -0.70 -8.11
C ARG A 108 -12.70 -0.35 -6.68
N PHE A 109 -11.78 0.21 -5.89
CA PHE A 109 -12.08 0.72 -4.55
C PHE A 109 -13.14 1.82 -4.62
N LEU A 110 -12.99 2.79 -5.52
CA LEU A 110 -13.95 3.88 -5.71
C LEU A 110 -15.32 3.37 -6.14
N VAL A 111 -15.38 2.46 -7.12
CA VAL A 111 -16.62 1.83 -7.57
C VAL A 111 -17.33 1.13 -6.41
N LYS A 112 -16.60 0.33 -5.62
CA LYS A 112 -17.16 -0.38 -4.46
C LYS A 112 -17.70 0.58 -3.40
N LEU A 113 -17.04 1.72 -3.17
CA LEU A 113 -17.54 2.74 -2.25
C LEU A 113 -18.83 3.37 -2.77
N ALA A 114 -18.81 3.86 -4.02
CA ALA A 114 -19.96 4.48 -4.66
C ALA A 114 -21.18 3.55 -4.62
N THR A 115 -21.03 2.28 -5.02
CA THR A 115 -22.12 1.29 -5.00
C THR A 115 -22.68 1.06 -3.60
N LYS A 116 -21.83 0.91 -2.59
CA LYS A 116 -22.28 0.67 -1.21
C LYS A 116 -23.01 1.87 -0.63
N ILE A 117 -22.53 3.07 -0.92
CA ILE A 117 -23.09 4.31 -0.39
C ILE A 117 -24.40 4.65 -1.09
N SER A 118 -24.45 4.53 -2.42
CA SER A 118 -25.67 4.77 -3.20
C SER A 118 -26.79 3.78 -2.89
N SER A 119 -26.46 2.56 -2.44
CA SER A 119 -27.46 1.57 -2.02
C SER A 119 -28.17 1.91 -0.69
N SER A 120 -27.69 2.92 0.05
CA SER A 120 -28.34 3.37 1.27
C SER A 120 -29.58 4.19 0.95
N SER A 121 -30.72 3.85 1.55
CA SER A 121 -31.97 4.61 1.39
C SER A 121 -31.88 6.06 1.89
N LYS A 122 -30.88 6.38 2.71
CA LYS A 122 -30.61 7.73 3.22
C LYS A 122 -29.67 8.54 2.33
N CYS A 123 -29.10 7.93 1.28
CA CYS A 123 -28.19 8.61 0.38
C CYS A 123 -28.95 9.57 -0.53
N LYS A 124 -28.51 10.82 -0.58
CA LYS A 124 -29.16 11.88 -1.38
C LYS A 124 -28.69 11.95 -2.83
N LYS A 125 -27.57 11.30 -3.15
CA LYS A 125 -26.91 11.37 -4.45
C LYS A 125 -26.91 10.03 -5.16
N THR A 126 -26.91 10.09 -6.49
CA THR A 126 -26.84 8.92 -7.36
C THR A 126 -25.45 8.28 -7.31
N TYR A 127 -25.36 7.04 -7.80
CA TYR A 127 -24.09 6.33 -7.95
C TYR A 127 -23.09 7.12 -8.80
N ASP A 128 -23.53 7.68 -9.93
CA ASP A 128 -22.65 8.38 -10.87
C ASP A 128 -22.10 9.69 -10.28
N GLU A 129 -22.95 10.48 -9.60
CA GLU A 129 -22.52 11.70 -8.91
C GLU A 129 -21.46 11.41 -7.83
N LEU A 130 -21.65 10.34 -7.05
CA LEU A 130 -20.69 9.90 -6.04
C LEU A 130 -19.38 9.46 -6.69
N LEU A 131 -19.45 8.69 -7.78
CA LEU A 131 -18.26 8.16 -8.45
C LEU A 131 -17.43 9.27 -9.10
N VAL A 132 -18.07 10.27 -9.72
CA VAL A 132 -17.39 11.47 -10.24
C VAL A 132 -16.68 12.19 -9.11
N ALA A 133 -17.38 12.52 -8.01
CA ALA A 133 -16.79 13.22 -6.88
C ALA A 133 -15.62 12.47 -6.24
N LEU A 134 -15.66 11.14 -6.23
CA LEU A 134 -14.59 10.28 -5.72
C LEU A 134 -13.36 10.23 -6.63
N ARG A 135 -13.55 10.27 -7.96
CA ARG A 135 -12.44 10.23 -8.94
C ARG A 135 -11.62 11.51 -8.93
N GLU A 136 -12.26 12.64 -8.62
CA GLU A 136 -11.61 13.95 -8.54
C GLU A 136 -10.86 14.19 -7.21
N LEU A 137 -10.86 13.24 -6.27
CA LEU A 137 -10.14 13.40 -5.00
C LEU A 137 -8.61 13.32 -5.21
N PRO A 138 -7.86 14.42 -5.02
CA PRO A 138 -6.42 14.42 -5.26
C PRO A 138 -5.68 13.48 -4.29
N SER A 139 -6.19 13.30 -3.07
CA SER A 139 -5.58 12.42 -2.07
C SER A 139 -5.57 10.93 -2.44
N LEU A 140 -6.41 10.53 -3.40
CA LEU A 140 -6.47 9.17 -3.93
C LEU A 140 -5.60 8.97 -5.17
N GLY A 141 -5.00 10.05 -5.68
CA GLY A 141 -3.98 10.03 -6.72
C GLY A 141 -4.37 9.38 -8.05
N LEU A 142 -5.67 9.18 -8.29
CA LEU A 142 -6.15 8.52 -9.51
C LEU A 142 -5.86 9.35 -10.77
N PRO A 143 -6.04 10.69 -10.79
CA PRO A 143 -5.67 11.49 -11.94
C PRO A 143 -4.18 11.36 -12.29
N GLU A 144 -3.28 11.42 -11.30
CA GLU A 144 -1.83 11.29 -11.56
C GLU A 144 -1.45 9.90 -12.09
N LEU A 145 -2.13 8.85 -11.61
CA LEU A 145 -1.88 7.48 -12.08
C LEU A 145 -2.34 7.24 -13.52
N LEU A 146 -3.36 7.97 -13.98
CA LEU A 146 -3.89 7.86 -15.34
C LEU A 146 -3.06 8.64 -16.37
N LEU A 147 -2.16 9.52 -15.93
CA LEU A 147 -1.22 10.20 -16.83
C LEU A 147 -0.14 9.21 -17.29
N ASP A 148 0.22 9.23 -18.57
CA ASP A 148 1.28 8.37 -19.15
C ASP A 148 2.71 8.79 -18.74
N ASN A 149 2.85 9.75 -17.82
CA ASN A 149 4.14 10.22 -17.39
C ASN A 149 4.79 9.22 -16.41
N ASN A 150 6.11 9.06 -16.55
CA ASN A 150 6.98 8.33 -15.64
C ASN A 150 7.27 9.17 -14.39
N TYR A 151 6.26 9.42 -13.56
CA TYR A 151 6.46 10.06 -12.27
C TYR A 151 7.24 9.13 -11.32
N SER A 152 8.15 9.70 -10.53
CA SER A 152 8.86 8.98 -9.46
C SER A 152 8.07 8.89 -8.16
N SER A 153 6.96 9.63 -8.04
CA SER A 153 6.07 9.67 -6.87
C SER A 153 4.64 10.06 -7.28
N PHE A 154 3.66 9.74 -6.44
CA PHE A 154 2.26 10.13 -6.64
C PHE A 154 1.57 10.35 -5.29
N SER A 155 0.53 11.19 -5.28
CA SER A 155 -0.16 11.67 -4.08
C SER A 155 -0.79 10.57 -3.21
N ALA A 156 -1.25 9.47 -3.83
CA ALA A 156 -1.85 8.35 -3.12
C ALA A 156 -0.87 7.34 -2.50
N SER A 157 0.45 7.58 -2.57
CA SER A 157 1.42 6.66 -1.95
C SER A 157 1.12 6.43 -0.47
N TRP A 158 0.70 7.48 0.25
CA TRP A 158 0.26 7.41 1.65
C TRP A 158 -1.06 6.66 1.82
N PHE A 159 -2.03 6.88 0.94
CA PHE A 159 -3.31 6.16 0.97
C PHE A 159 -3.10 4.65 0.87
N LEU A 160 -2.28 4.19 -0.08
CA LEU A 160 -1.97 2.77 -0.25
C LEU A 160 -1.18 2.19 0.94
N ARG A 161 -0.40 3.02 1.66
CA ARG A 161 0.30 2.65 2.90
C ARG A 161 -0.59 2.47 4.12
N SER A 162 -1.91 2.63 3.98
CA SER A 162 -2.94 2.53 5.03
C SER A 162 -3.38 3.84 5.69
N PHE A 163 -2.95 5.00 5.19
CA PHE A 163 -3.36 6.29 5.75
C PHE A 163 -4.60 6.80 5.02
N ILE A 164 -5.76 6.74 5.67
CA ILE A 164 -7.02 7.19 5.08
C ILE A 164 -7.02 8.72 5.01
N PRO A 165 -7.19 9.33 3.84
CA PRO A 165 -7.16 10.77 3.72
C PRO A 165 -8.46 11.39 4.24
N ARG A 166 -8.36 12.56 4.89
CA ARG A 166 -9.46 13.25 5.58
C ARG A 166 -10.55 13.76 4.62
N ASP A 167 -10.16 14.10 3.40
CA ASP A 167 -11.06 14.56 2.35
C ASP A 167 -11.96 13.43 1.83
N LEU A 168 -11.58 12.16 1.95
CA LEU A 168 -12.42 11.02 1.56
C LEU A 168 -13.74 10.94 2.37
N PRO A 169 -13.73 10.76 3.71
CA PRO A 169 -14.96 10.74 4.48
C PRO A 169 -15.70 12.08 4.40
N THR A 170 -14.97 13.21 4.35
CA THR A 170 -15.57 14.56 4.24
C THR A 170 -16.34 14.72 2.93
N CYS A 171 -15.77 14.28 1.81
CA CYS A 171 -16.41 14.29 0.49
C CYS A 171 -17.66 13.40 0.52
N LEU A 172 -17.54 12.18 1.02
CA LEU A 172 -18.67 11.25 1.09
C LEU A 172 -19.79 11.76 1.99
N MET A 173 -19.50 12.39 3.13
CA MET A 173 -20.51 13.03 3.98
C MET A 173 -21.25 14.14 3.23
N ARG A 174 -20.50 15.02 2.55
CA ARG A 174 -21.06 16.12 1.76
C ARG A 174 -21.95 15.63 0.63
N GLN A 175 -21.51 14.61 -0.10
CA GLN A 175 -22.24 14.08 -1.25
C GLN A 175 -23.45 13.25 -0.81
N SER A 176 -23.27 12.29 0.09
CA SER A 176 -24.34 11.34 0.45
C SER A 176 -25.31 11.85 1.52
N GLY A 177 -24.89 12.81 2.36
CA GLY A 177 -25.63 13.23 3.56
C GLY A 177 -25.59 12.21 4.71
N LEU A 178 -24.76 11.16 4.62
CA LEU A 178 -24.64 10.13 5.64
C LEU A 178 -23.70 10.55 6.78
N SER A 179 -23.90 9.96 7.97
CA SER A 179 -23.05 10.25 9.12
C SER A 179 -21.64 9.68 8.93
N TYR A 180 -20.67 10.32 9.59
CA TYR A 180 -19.30 9.84 9.64
C TYR A 180 -19.20 8.39 10.15
N SER A 181 -19.96 8.03 11.19
CA SER A 181 -19.96 6.68 11.77
C SER A 181 -20.45 5.60 10.80
N PHE A 182 -21.41 5.93 9.93
CA PHE A 182 -21.88 5.01 8.90
C PHE A 182 -20.83 4.84 7.80
N LEU A 183 -20.26 5.96 7.33
CA LEU A 183 -19.27 5.98 6.27
C LEU A 183 -17.95 5.33 6.70
N SER A 184 -17.49 5.56 7.93
CA SER A 184 -16.25 4.99 8.46
C SER A 184 -16.25 3.46 8.42
N SER A 185 -17.38 2.83 8.75
CA SER A 185 -17.56 1.37 8.66
C SER A 185 -17.46 0.87 7.21
N ILE A 186 -18.09 1.57 6.26
CA ILE A 186 -18.03 1.24 4.83
C ILE A 186 -16.61 1.41 4.28
N ILE A 187 -15.97 2.55 4.59
CA ILE A 187 -14.61 2.88 4.16
C ILE A 187 -13.65 1.83 4.71
N SER A 188 -13.65 1.57 6.01
CA SER A 188 -12.73 0.61 6.66
C SER A 188 -12.82 -0.77 6.01
N ARG A 189 -14.05 -1.31 5.86
CA ARG A 189 -14.26 -2.64 5.27
C ARG A 189 -13.86 -2.70 3.79
N THR A 190 -14.10 -1.63 3.04
CA THR A 190 -13.75 -1.57 1.61
C THR A 190 -12.24 -1.41 1.44
N PHE A 191 -11.61 -0.62 2.29
CA PHE A 191 -10.17 -0.40 2.32
C PHE A 191 -9.40 -1.67 2.70
N LEU A 192 -9.85 -2.42 3.70
CA LEU A 192 -9.26 -3.73 4.03
C LEU A 192 -9.23 -4.68 2.83
N LYS A 193 -10.30 -4.67 2.02
CA LYS A 193 -10.35 -5.46 0.78
C LYS A 193 -9.34 -4.95 -0.24
N LEU A 194 -9.20 -3.63 -0.40
CA LEU A 194 -8.15 -3.03 -1.24
C LEU A 194 -6.76 -3.49 -0.78
N GLN A 195 -6.44 -3.44 0.52
CA GLN A 195 -5.14 -3.89 1.04
C GLN A 195 -4.88 -5.37 0.76
N ARG A 196 -5.91 -6.21 0.87
CA ARG A 196 -5.81 -7.63 0.52
C ARG A 196 -5.52 -7.83 -0.97
N GLU A 197 -6.14 -7.02 -1.82
CA GLU A 197 -5.91 -7.04 -3.25
C GLU A 197 -4.50 -6.53 -3.62
N ILE A 198 -3.99 -5.49 -2.94
CA ILE A 198 -2.59 -5.05 -3.05
C ILE A 198 -1.63 -6.19 -2.66
N TYR A 199 -1.89 -6.85 -1.52
CA TYR A 199 -1.07 -7.97 -1.07
C TYR A 199 -0.98 -9.09 -2.12
N HIS A 200 -2.12 -9.49 -2.68
CA HIS A 200 -2.18 -10.60 -3.63
C HIS A 200 -1.75 -10.21 -5.05
N GLY A 201 -2.06 -8.99 -5.49
CA GLY A 201 -1.86 -8.54 -6.87
C GLY A 201 -0.51 -7.86 -7.11
N LEU A 202 0.11 -7.26 -6.08
CA LEU A 202 1.39 -6.55 -6.20
C LEU A 202 2.47 -7.22 -5.36
N TRP A 203 2.24 -7.30 -4.04
CA TRP A 203 3.29 -7.70 -3.11
C TRP A 203 3.74 -9.15 -3.30
N ARG A 204 2.81 -10.10 -3.43
CA ARG A 204 3.12 -11.52 -3.57
C ARG A 204 3.83 -11.84 -4.91
N PRO A 205 3.36 -11.37 -6.08
CA PRO A 205 4.08 -11.54 -7.34
C PRO A 205 5.49 -10.95 -7.29
N ARG A 206 5.64 -9.71 -6.78
CA ARG A 206 6.96 -9.09 -6.59
C ARG A 206 7.86 -9.93 -5.69
N CYS A 207 7.35 -10.48 -4.60
CA CYS A 207 8.13 -11.36 -3.72
C CYS A 207 8.65 -12.60 -4.44
N LYS A 208 7.89 -13.14 -5.41
CA LYS A 208 8.31 -14.29 -6.22
C LYS A 208 9.51 -13.93 -7.10
N LEU A 209 9.43 -12.83 -7.83
CA LEU A 209 10.53 -12.30 -8.66
C LEU A 209 11.79 -12.05 -7.82
N LYS A 210 11.61 -11.46 -6.63
CA LYS A 210 12.72 -11.22 -5.70
C LYS A 210 13.39 -12.52 -5.26
N VAL A 211 12.63 -13.57 -4.94
CA VAL A 211 13.19 -14.88 -4.54
C VAL A 211 13.95 -15.54 -5.70
N GLU A 212 13.44 -15.42 -6.92
CA GLU A 212 14.13 -15.92 -8.12
C GLU A 212 15.46 -15.17 -8.35
N LYS A 213 15.44 -13.84 -8.22
CA LYS A 213 16.64 -12.98 -8.31
C LYS A 213 17.67 -13.30 -7.23
N ASP A 214 17.24 -13.48 -6.00
CA ASP A 214 18.09 -13.89 -4.87
C ASP A 214 18.75 -15.26 -5.14
N ALA A 215 17.99 -16.23 -5.63
CA ALA A 215 18.48 -17.57 -5.90
C ALA A 215 19.57 -17.56 -6.99
N ALA A 216 19.40 -16.75 -8.04
CA ALA A 216 20.42 -16.53 -9.07
C ALA A 216 21.73 -15.95 -8.52
N LYS A 217 21.68 -15.28 -7.36
CA LYS A 217 22.83 -14.70 -6.65
C LYS A 217 23.32 -15.55 -5.47
N ASN A 218 22.80 -16.77 -5.32
CA ASN A 218 23.08 -17.66 -4.18
C ASN A 218 22.71 -17.05 -2.81
N ILE A 219 21.78 -16.09 -2.78
CA ILE A 219 21.25 -15.51 -1.54
C ILE A 219 20.09 -16.39 -1.07
N LEU A 220 20.40 -17.41 -0.26
CA LEU A 220 19.39 -18.33 0.26
C LEU A 220 18.71 -17.80 1.54
N PRO A 221 17.51 -18.28 1.90
CA PRO A 221 16.85 -17.89 3.15
C PRO A 221 17.70 -18.12 4.41
N ASN A 222 18.55 -19.15 4.41
CA ASN A 222 19.49 -19.41 5.49
C ASN A 222 20.54 -18.31 5.60
N THR A 223 21.08 -17.86 4.46
CA THR A 223 22.05 -16.75 4.38
C THR A 223 21.49 -15.48 5.03
N LEU A 224 20.22 -15.15 4.76
CA LEU A 224 19.57 -13.98 5.38
C LEU A 224 19.35 -14.14 6.88
N ARG A 225 19.03 -15.35 7.35
CA ARG A 225 18.84 -15.64 8.78
C ARG A 225 20.15 -15.62 9.56
N SER A 226 21.25 -16.03 8.96
CA SER A 226 22.57 -16.11 9.60
C SER A 226 23.43 -14.86 9.39
N TYR A 227 22.95 -13.87 8.63
CA TYR A 227 23.72 -12.67 8.31
C TYR A 227 24.00 -11.85 9.57
N LYS A 228 25.29 -11.63 9.85
CA LYS A 228 25.80 -10.82 10.98
C LYS A 228 26.61 -9.62 10.46
N GLY A 229 26.03 -8.86 9.54
CA GLY A 229 26.69 -7.67 8.99
C GLY A 229 26.81 -6.52 10.00
N PRO A 230 27.69 -5.54 9.73
CA PRO A 230 27.98 -4.43 10.63
C PRO A 230 26.78 -3.50 10.90
N PHE A 231 25.74 -3.57 10.07
CA PHE A 231 24.53 -2.73 10.13
C PHE A 231 23.23 -3.54 10.25
N VAL A 232 23.26 -4.76 10.79
CA VAL A 232 22.01 -5.45 11.14
C VAL A 232 21.35 -4.69 12.28
N GLN A 233 20.58 -3.66 11.94
CA GLN A 233 19.73 -2.98 12.88
C GLN A 233 18.63 -3.96 13.27
N HIS A 234 18.75 -4.51 14.48
CA HIS A 234 17.61 -5.10 15.15
C HIS A 234 16.53 -4.02 15.26
N PHE A 235 15.28 -4.43 15.02
CA PHE A 235 14.14 -3.55 15.18
C PHE A 235 14.09 -3.05 16.63
N HIS A 236 14.63 -1.85 16.86
CA HIS A 236 14.40 -1.14 18.09
C HIS A 236 13.08 -0.39 17.92
N PHE A 237 12.07 -0.75 18.70
CA PHE A 237 11.12 0.27 19.13
C PHE A 237 11.97 1.29 19.89
N SER A 238 12.41 2.35 19.21
CA SER A 238 12.70 3.59 19.91
C SER A 238 11.37 3.98 20.52
N ALA A 239 11.17 3.64 21.80
CA ALA A 239 10.15 4.28 22.60
C ALA A 239 10.39 5.76 22.42
N MET A 240 9.52 6.43 21.65
CA MET A 240 9.45 7.87 21.68
C MET A 240 9.27 8.21 23.15
N THR A 241 10.30 8.80 23.75
CA THR A 241 10.19 9.57 24.97
C THR A 241 9.35 10.81 24.62
N GLY A 242 8.05 10.58 24.47
CA GLY A 242 6.96 11.55 24.49
C GLY A 242 6.10 11.25 25.72
N PRO A 243 5.39 12.26 26.24
CA PRO A 243 5.00 12.31 27.64
C PRO A 243 4.13 11.14 28.05
N ARG A 244 4.43 10.60 29.24
CA ARG A 244 3.65 9.58 29.95
C ARG A 244 2.19 10.03 30.03
N ILE A 245 1.33 9.42 29.22
CA ILE A 245 -0.11 9.44 29.46
C ILE A 245 -0.35 8.42 30.57
N ILE A 246 -0.57 8.95 31.78
CA ILE A 246 -1.08 8.20 32.93
C ILE A 246 -2.52 7.81 32.57
N LEU A 247 -2.76 6.50 32.48
CA LEU A 247 -4.11 5.96 32.52
C LEU A 247 -4.53 5.97 33.99
N ILE A 248 -5.55 6.77 34.31
CA ILE A 248 -6.40 6.57 35.49
C ILE A 248 -7.44 5.51 35.12
#